data_AF-A0A2I9EF00-F1
#
_entry.id   AF-A0A2I9EF00-F1
#
_cell.length_a   1.000
_cell.length_b   1.000
_cell.length_c   1.000
_cell.angle_alpha   90.00
_cell.angle_beta   90.00
_cell.angle_gamma   90.00
#
_symmetry.space_group_name_H-M   'P 1'
#
loop_
_entity.id
_entity.type
_entity.pdbx_description
1 polymer ?
#
loop_
_entity_poly.entity_id
_entity_poly.type
_entity_poly.pdbx_seq_one_letter_code
_entity_poly.pdbx_strand_id
1 'polypeptide(L)'
;MKSTEIKDLINSQEPIAIVKYFEWTVISKNYCLPRYLLLKLNTTCKDIEEVHIPGNMVSFLLSKLDSFQEVFRRDDGTVWERMAFRDKVKEHIPRPKINHFIRES
;
A
#
# COMPACT_ATOMS: atom_id res chain seq x y z
N MET A 1 3.35 13.25 -3.19
CA MET A 1 3.71 12.72 -4.52
C MET A 1 2.66 13.14 -5.55
N LYS A 2 3.06 13.57 -6.75
CA LYS A 2 2.17 13.90 -7.88
C LYS A 2 1.71 12.63 -8.59
N SER A 3 0.60 12.70 -9.32
CA SER A 3 0.05 11.54 -10.04
C SER A 3 1.01 10.90 -11.04
N THR A 4 1.88 11.68 -11.69
CA THR A 4 2.92 11.17 -12.60
C THR A 4 3.92 10.28 -11.86
N GLU A 5 4.43 10.77 -10.73
CA GLU A 5 5.38 10.03 -9.88
C GLU A 5 4.76 8.73 -9.34
N ILE A 6 3.47 8.74 -9.01
CA ILE A 6 2.74 7.53 -8.58
C ILE A 6 2.66 6.52 -9.73
N LYS A 7 2.37 6.97 -10.96
CA LYS A 7 2.35 6.08 -12.13
C LYS A 7 3.72 5.47 -12.41
N ASP A 8 4.76 6.29 -12.33
CA ASP A 8 6.13 5.85 -12.55
C ASP A 8 6.53 4.79 -11.51
N LEU A 9 6.15 5.00 -10.24
CA LEU A 9 6.39 4.02 -9.17
C LEU A 9 5.60 2.71 -9.37
N ILE A 10 4.33 2.79 -9.78
CA ILE A 10 3.53 1.58 -10.08
C ILE A 10 4.13 0.81 -11.27
N ASN A 11 4.63 1.52 -12.29
CA ASN A 11 5.25 0.89 -13.45
C ASN A 11 6.72 0.47 -13.23
N SER A 12 7.35 0.89 -12.13
CA SER A 12 8.73 0.53 -11.82
C SER A 12 8.88 -0.95 -11.47
N GLN A 13 10.12 -1.39 -11.28
CA GLN A 13 10.45 -2.70 -10.70
C GLN A 13 10.88 -2.57 -9.23
N GLU A 14 10.43 -1.53 -8.53
CA GLU A 14 10.72 -1.39 -7.10
C GLU A 14 9.82 -2.30 -6.25
N PRO A 15 10.33 -2.79 -5.10
CA PRO A 15 9.50 -3.50 -4.13
C PRO A 15 8.51 -2.51 -3.51
N ILE A 16 7.22 -2.76 -3.75
CA ILE A 16 6.11 -1.95 -3.22
C ILE A 16 4.95 -2.88 -2.85
N ALA A 17 4.06 -2.39 -1.98
CA ALA A 17 2.79 -3.04 -1.70
C ALA A 17 1.62 -2.08 -1.93
N ILE A 18 0.47 -2.65 -2.28
CA ILE A 18 -0.79 -1.94 -2.45
C ILE A 18 -1.74 -2.46 -1.37
N VAL A 19 -2.28 -1.54 -0.58
CA VAL A 19 -3.28 -1.82 0.43
C VAL A 19 -4.61 -1.23 -0.03
N LYS A 20 -5.60 -2.09 -0.24
CA LYS A 20 -7.00 -1.69 -0.32
C LYS A 20 -7.59 -1.77 1.08
N TYR A 21 -8.20 -0.67 1.51
CA TYR A 21 -8.94 -0.57 2.76
C TYR A 21 -10.26 0.17 2.51
N PHE A 22 -11.17 0.10 3.48
CA PHE A 22 -12.49 0.69 3.37
C PHE A 22 -12.64 1.83 4.38
N GLU A 23 -12.90 3.03 3.88
CA GLU A 23 -13.06 4.23 4.71
C GLU A 23 -14.55 4.51 4.93
N TRP A 24 -14.96 4.57 6.20
CA TRP A 24 -16.32 4.91 6.60
C TRP A 24 -16.53 6.43 6.49
N THR A 25 -17.61 6.83 5.82
CA THR A 25 -17.98 8.25 5.82
C THR A 25 -18.64 8.62 7.15
N VAL A 26 -18.22 9.74 7.76
CA VAL A 26 -18.78 10.25 9.04
C VAL A 26 -20.29 10.50 8.93
N ILE A 27 -20.79 10.74 7.73
CA ILE A 27 -22.18 11.14 7.44
C ILE A 27 -23.09 9.92 7.22
N SER A 28 -22.55 8.75 6.89
CA SER A 28 -23.35 7.53 6.68
C SER A 28 -22.57 6.27 7.07
N LYS A 29 -23.02 5.62 8.15
CA LYS A 29 -22.52 4.30 8.59
C LYS A 29 -22.85 3.16 7.61
N ASN A 30 -23.60 3.43 6.54
CA ASN A 30 -23.97 2.42 5.55
C ASN A 30 -23.20 2.59 4.23
N TYR A 31 -22.31 3.58 4.14
CA TYR A 31 -21.53 3.83 2.93
C TYR A 31 -20.04 3.78 3.25
N CYS A 32 -19.39 2.75 2.73
CA CYS A 32 -17.96 2.55 2.86
C CYS A 32 -17.31 2.58 1.49
N LEU A 33 -16.31 3.46 1.31
CA LEU A 33 -15.66 3.65 0.02
C LEU A 33 -14.29 2.95 0.02
N PRO A 34 -13.97 2.19 -1.04
CA PRO A 34 -12.64 1.61 -1.15
C PRO A 34 -11.61 2.71 -1.37
N ARG A 35 -10.57 2.68 -0.56
CA ARG A 35 -9.36 3.50 -0.68
C ARG A 35 -8.16 2.61 -0.95
N TYR A 36 -7.15 3.21 -1.55
CA TYR A 36 -5.92 2.52 -1.92
C TYR A 36 -4.74 3.33 -1.44
N LEU A 37 -3.78 2.62 -0.86
CA LEU A 37 -2.53 3.17 -0.37
C LEU A 37 -1.39 2.34 -0.96
N LEU A 38 -0.34 3.01 -1.40
CA LEU A 38 0.87 2.39 -1.90
C LEU A 38 1.96 2.55 -0.85
N LEU A 39 2.52 1.42 -0.45
CA LEU A 39 3.64 1.33 0.49
C LEU A 39 4.93 1.20 -0.31
N LYS A 40 5.88 2.09 -0.03
CA LYS A 40 7.22 2.08 -0.60
C LYS A 40 8.26 1.99 0.51
N LEU A 41 9.32 1.24 0.26
CA LEU A 41 10.46 1.22 1.18
C LEU A 41 11.31 2.49 0.99
N ASN A 42 11.49 3.26 2.06
CA ASN A 42 12.48 4.32 2.13
C ASN A 42 13.73 3.80 2.82
N THR A 43 14.70 3.35 2.04
CA THR A 43 15.96 2.78 2.55
C THR A 43 16.84 3.81 3.25
N THR A 44 16.76 5.09 2.86
CA THR A 44 17.54 6.18 3.48
C THR A 44 17.11 6.41 4.92
N CYS A 45 15.81 6.45 5.17
CA CYS A 45 15.24 6.67 6.50
C CYS A 45 14.92 5.38 7.26
N LYS A 46 15.16 4.21 6.64
CA LYS A 46 14.77 2.88 7.14
C LYS A 46 13.30 2.87 7.58
N ASP A 47 12.44 3.30 6.67
CA ASP A 47 11.01 3.48 6.91
C ASP A 47 10.14 2.97 5.77
N ILE A 48 8.84 2.91 6.02
CA ILE A 48 7.82 2.72 4.99
C ILE A 48 7.19 4.07 4.71
N GLU A 49 7.21 4.48 3.44
CA GLU A 49 6.48 5.64 2.98
C GLU A 49 5.10 5.22 2.49
N GLU A 50 4.08 5.95 2.94
CA GLU A 50 2.69 5.75 2.57
C GLU A 50 2.25 6.79 1.54
N VAL A 51 1.73 6.32 0.41
CA VAL A 51 1.22 7.19 -0.65
C VAL A 51 -0.24 6.88 -0.93
N HIS A 52 -1.13 7.80 -0.57
CA HIS A 52 -2.54 7.69 -0.92
C HIS A 52 -2.74 7.80 -2.43
N ILE A 53 -3.51 6.86 -2.98
CA ILE A 53 -3.84 6.85 -4.41
C ILE A 53 -5.07 7.74 -4.64
N PRO A 54 -4.95 8.81 -5.45
CA PRO A 54 -6.09 9.64 -5.82
C PRO A 54 -7.18 8.83 -6.54
N GLY A 55 -8.45 9.20 -6.34
CA GLY A 55 -9.58 8.48 -6.93
C GLY A 55 -9.52 8.33 -8.45
N ASN A 56 -9.03 9.35 -9.16
CA ASN A 56 -8.84 9.32 -10.62
C ASN A 56 -7.73 8.38 -11.10
N MET A 57 -6.91 7.84 -10.19
CA MET A 57 -5.85 6.88 -10.49
C MET A 57 -6.23 5.43 -10.19
N VAL A 58 -7.36 5.19 -9.52
CA VAL A 58 -7.77 3.85 -9.09
C VAL A 58 -7.90 2.90 -10.28
N SER A 59 -8.54 3.33 -11.38
CA SER A 59 -8.68 2.47 -12.57
C SER A 59 -7.32 2.07 -13.17
N PHE A 60 -6.34 2.96 -13.12
CA PHE A 60 -4.97 2.67 -13.58
C PHE A 60 -4.25 1.71 -12.62
N LEU A 61 -4.42 1.88 -11.30
CA LEU A 61 -3.86 0.95 -10.32
C LEU A 61 -4.41 -0.47 -10.52
N LEU A 62 -5.74 -0.59 -10.65
CA LEU A 62 -6.41 -1.87 -10.81
C LEU A 62 -5.97 -2.61 -12.08
N SER A 63 -5.71 -1.91 -13.18
CA SER A 63 -5.21 -2.52 -14.42
C SER A 63 -3.75 -3.02 -14.34
N LYS A 64 -3.06 -2.77 -13.22
CA LYS A 64 -1.69 -3.20 -12.98
C LYS A 64 -1.58 -4.31 -11.93
N LEU A 65 -2.68 -4.68 -11.27
CA LEU A 65 -2.66 -5.67 -10.19
C LEU A 65 -2.16 -7.05 -10.62
N ASP A 66 -2.27 -7.44 -11.89
CA ASP A 66 -1.73 -8.71 -12.40
C ASP A 66 -0.21 -8.84 -12.22
N SER A 67 0.50 -7.73 -12.06
CA SER A 67 1.94 -7.70 -11.76
C SER A 67 2.27 -7.78 -10.26
N PHE A 68 1.25 -7.95 -9.41
CA PHE A 68 1.38 -8.07 -7.97
C PHE A 68 0.81 -9.40 -7.49
N GLN A 69 1.42 -9.93 -6.44
CA GLN A 69 0.90 -11.10 -5.75
C GLN A 69 -0.09 -10.67 -4.69
N GLU A 70 -1.30 -11.24 -4.66
CA GLU A 70 -2.20 -11.10 -3.51
C GLU A 70 -1.63 -11.88 -2.33
N VAL A 71 -1.46 -11.22 -1.19
CA VAL A 71 -0.81 -11.81 -0.01
C VAL A 71 -1.66 -11.82 1.23
N PHE A 72 -2.73 -11.03 1.21
CA PHE A 72 -3.72 -10.99 2.27
C PHE A 72 -5.06 -10.53 1.70
N ARG A 73 -6.13 -11.19 2.11
CA ARG A 73 -7.50 -10.82 1.74
C ARG A 73 -8.45 -11.12 2.87
N ARG A 74 -9.24 -10.12 3.25
CA ARG A 74 -10.35 -10.20 4.19
C ARG A 74 -11.47 -9.25 3.75
N ASP A 75 -12.58 -9.28 4.47
CA ASP A 75 -13.76 -8.46 4.14
C ASP A 75 -13.47 -6.96 4.26
N ASP A 76 -12.52 -6.59 5.11
CA ASP A 76 -12.11 -5.21 5.41
C ASP A 76 -10.95 -4.70 4.55
N GLY A 77 -10.32 -5.56 3.74
CA GLY A 77 -9.20 -5.13 2.92
C GLY A 77 -8.48 -6.21 2.14
N THR A 78 -7.57 -5.77 1.29
CA THR A 78 -6.74 -6.66 0.48
C THR A 78 -5.37 -6.05 0.34
N VAL A 79 -4.32 -6.87 0.45
CA VAL A 79 -2.94 -6.45 0.27
C VAL A 79 -2.35 -7.23 -0.89
N TRP A 80 -1.76 -6.50 -1.83
CA TRP A 80 -0.95 -7.05 -2.89
C TRP A 80 0.49 -6.58 -2.74
N GLU A 81 1.47 -7.42 -3.05
CA GLU A 81 2.88 -7.07 -2.99
C GLU A 81 3.62 -7.42 -4.28
N ARG A 82 4.65 -6.63 -4.58
CA ARG A 82 5.61 -6.93 -5.64
C ARG A 82 6.99 -7.18 -5.03
N MET A 83 7.70 -8.17 -5.58
CA MET A 83 9.07 -8.55 -5.17
C MET A 83 9.21 -8.86 -3.68
N ALA A 84 8.23 -9.56 -3.10
CA ALA A 84 8.23 -9.93 -1.68
C ALA A 84 8.51 -8.71 -0.77
N PHE A 85 7.78 -7.61 -0.98
CA PHE A 85 7.95 -6.35 -0.26
C PHE A 85 8.11 -6.53 1.25
N ARG A 86 7.32 -7.43 1.86
CA ARG A 86 7.40 -7.72 3.30
C ARG A 86 8.78 -8.21 3.75
N ASP A 87 9.47 -8.99 2.92
CA ASP A 87 10.78 -9.54 3.24
C ASP A 87 11.84 -8.44 3.10
N LYS A 88 11.69 -7.56 2.10
CA LYS A 88 12.52 -6.35 1.99
C LYS A 88 12.36 -5.40 3.18
N VAL A 89 11.15 -5.25 3.71
CA VAL A 89 10.92 -4.51 4.96
C VAL A 89 11.68 -5.15 6.13
N LYS A 90 11.60 -6.46 6.32
CA LYS A 90 12.32 -7.16 7.42
C LYS A 90 13.84 -7.05 7.32
N GLU A 91 14.37 -7.00 6.10
CA GLU A 91 15.81 -6.82 5.83
C GLU A 91 16.30 -5.40 6.17
N HIS A 92 15.49 -4.36 5.91
CA HIS A 92 15.94 -2.96 5.93
C HIS A 92 15.42 -2.15 7.13
N ILE A 93 14.27 -2.52 7.69
CA ILE A 93 13.64 -1.79 8.80
C ILE A 93 13.95 -2.49 10.13
N PRO A 94 14.42 -1.76 11.15
CA PRO A 94 14.69 -2.35 12.46
C PRO A 94 13.44 -3.01 13.06
N ARG A 95 13.60 -4.24 13.58
CA ARG A 95 12.51 -5.00 14.23
C ARG A 95 11.72 -4.20 15.28
N PRO A 96 12.33 -3.37 16.15
CA PRO A 96 11.56 -2.56 17.09
C PRO A 96 10.55 -1.63 16.42
N LYS A 97 10.90 -1.06 15.26
CA LYS A 97 10.03 -0.19 14.49
C LYS A 97 8.91 -0.96 13.80
N ILE A 98 9.21 -2.13 13.23
CA ILE A 98 8.18 -3.04 12.71
C ILE A 98 7.18 -3.43 13.80
N ASN A 99 7.68 -3.78 14.99
CA ASN A 99 6.82 -4.16 16.12
C ASN A 99 5.96 -3.01 16.63
N HIS A 100 6.45 -1.77 16.56
CA HIS A 100 5.65 -0.59 16.88
C HIS A 100 4.45 -0.47 15.93
N PHE A 101 4.66 -0.58 14.62
CA PHE A 101 3.55 -0.58 13.64
C PHE A 101 2.52 -1.68 13.90
N ILE A 102 2.96 -2.91 14.23
CA ILE A 102 2.05 -4.03 14.50
C ILE A 102 1.23 -3.81 15.78
N ARG A 103 1.79 -3.15 16.80
CA ARG A 103 1.14 -2.99 18.12
C ARG A 103 0.17 -1.82 18.19
N GLU A 104 0.29 -0.84 17.30
CA GLU A 104 -0.64 0.29 17.19
C GLU A 104 -1.78 0.04 16.19
N SER A 105 -1.89 -1.18 15.64
CA SER A 105 -2.95 -1.64 14.74
C SER A 105 -4.09 -2.35 15.46
#